data_AF-I4ECG9-F1
#
_entry.id   AF-I4ECG9-F1
#
_cell.length_a   1.000
_cell.length_b   1.000
_cell.length_c   1.000
_cell.angle_alpha   90.00
_cell.angle_beta   90.00
_cell.angle_gamma   90.00
#
_symmetry.space_group_name_H-M   'P 1'
#
loop_
_entity.id
_entity.type
_entity.pdbx_description
1 polymer ?
#
loop_
_entity_poly.entity_id
_entity_poly.type
_entity_poly.pdbx_seq_one_letter_code
_entity_poly.pdbx_strand_id
1 'polypeptide(L)'
;MLPLDFGQGGYQRMSRCQDLRDSVLMTILRDLFENDRRLNGLDVSIEVRGSVAHLAGSVRSEEERCLVRRLAGQTRGINAVWDMIQIVDHEPLRIIDIGCGNVKQYSPAIGIDSLYPSQADLIADLERGLPIADNRVDHLFAVHVLEHIRELVVLMNEIHRVLKPSGVLHVLAPHWQHPNAVADPTHVRLLTIDTFKYFCLPRPGIKPFRPLSISATADTVYADLQAVKEGEPLISEDALSWHFGC
;
A
#
# COMPACT_ATOMS: atom_id res chain seq x y z
N MET A 1 22.72 4.03 -10.20
CA MET A 1 21.31 3.89 -9.76
C MET A 1 20.72 2.72 -10.52
N LEU A 2 20.35 1.63 -9.84
CA LEU A 2 19.63 0.52 -10.45
C LEU A 2 18.16 0.94 -10.63
N PRO A 3 17.48 0.54 -11.72
CA PRO A 3 16.07 0.84 -11.92
C PRO A 3 15.22 0.22 -10.81
N LEU A 4 14.12 0.89 -10.46
CA LEU A 4 13.10 0.39 -9.55
C LEU A 4 12.42 -0.85 -10.17
N ASP A 5 12.67 -2.03 -9.59
CA ASP A 5 12.14 -3.30 -10.09
C ASP A 5 10.74 -3.59 -9.50
N PHE A 6 9.79 -2.70 -9.81
CA PHE A 6 8.36 -2.95 -9.56
C PHE A 6 7.78 -3.80 -10.70
N GLY A 7 7.14 -4.92 -10.33
CA GLY A 7 6.47 -5.80 -11.27
C GLY A 7 5.22 -5.15 -11.87
N GLN A 8 4.79 -5.64 -13.04
CA GLN A 8 3.56 -5.16 -13.69
C GLN A 8 2.28 -5.86 -13.18
N GLY A 9 2.40 -6.70 -12.14
CA GLY A 9 1.34 -7.63 -11.71
C GLY A 9 0.05 -6.98 -11.21
N GLY A 10 0.07 -5.72 -10.79
CA GLY A 10 -1.09 -5.00 -10.23
C GLY A 10 -1.70 -3.93 -11.13
N TYR A 11 -1.09 -3.60 -12.27
CA TYR A 11 -1.57 -2.52 -13.14
C TYR A 11 -2.22 -3.11 -14.39
N GLN A 12 -3.51 -2.83 -14.60
CA GLN A 12 -4.16 -3.15 -15.88
C GLN A 12 -3.40 -2.49 -17.03
N ARG A 13 -3.41 -3.12 -18.22
CA ARG A 13 -2.71 -2.64 -19.42
C ARG A 13 -3.01 -1.16 -19.64
N MET A 14 -2.01 -0.31 -19.41
CA MET A 14 -2.20 1.13 -19.30
C MET A 14 -2.63 1.72 -20.64
N SER A 15 -3.64 2.59 -20.61
CA SER A 15 -4.04 3.34 -21.79
C SER A 15 -3.03 4.47 -22.04
N ARG A 16 -2.89 4.90 -23.31
CA ARG A 16 -2.07 6.07 -23.67
C ARG A 16 -2.43 7.34 -22.87
N CYS A 17 -3.68 7.46 -22.43
CA CYS A 17 -4.13 8.56 -21.57
C CYS A 17 -3.54 8.46 -20.15
N GLN A 18 -3.45 7.24 -19.60
CA GLN A 18 -2.83 6.98 -18.30
C GLN A 18 -1.31 7.25 -18.37
N ASP A 19 -0.63 6.81 -19.43
CA ASP A 19 0.82 7.07 -19.59
C ASP A 19 1.12 8.58 -19.62
N LEU A 20 0.30 9.36 -20.32
CA LEU A 20 0.42 10.82 -20.35
C LEU A 20 0.17 11.43 -18.97
N ARG A 21 -0.84 10.94 -18.24
CA ARG A 21 -1.12 11.40 -16.87
C ARG A 21 0.06 11.11 -15.95
N ASP A 22 0.60 9.91 -15.98
CA ASP A 22 1.74 9.52 -15.15
C ASP A 22 3.00 10.33 -15.50
N SER A 23 3.23 10.62 -16.78
CA SER A 23 4.33 11.50 -17.20
C SER A 23 4.19 12.93 -16.66
N VAL A 24 2.97 13.47 -16.61
CA VAL A 24 2.70 14.79 -16.03
C VAL A 24 2.90 14.76 -14.52
N LEU A 25 2.33 13.76 -13.83
CA LEU A 25 2.49 13.57 -12.38
C LEU A 25 3.97 13.39 -12.00
N MET A 26 4.72 12.65 -12.80
CA MET A 26 6.16 12.47 -12.64
C MET A 26 6.92 13.80 -12.73
N THR A 27 6.55 14.68 -13.66
CA THR A 27 7.14 16.02 -13.78
C THR A 27 6.83 16.87 -12.56
N ILE A 28 5.58 16.86 -12.10
CA ILE A 28 5.13 17.61 -10.92
C ILE A 28 5.88 17.16 -9.66
N LEU A 29 5.99 15.85 -9.43
CA LEU A 29 6.70 15.31 -8.27
C LEU A 29 8.19 15.64 -8.30
N ARG A 30 8.83 15.56 -9.47
CA ARG A 30 10.24 15.96 -9.61
C ARG A 30 10.45 17.44 -9.27
N ASP A 31 9.62 18.31 -9.83
CA ASP A 31 9.69 19.75 -9.56
C ASP A 31 9.48 20.04 -8.06
N LEU A 32 8.52 19.37 -7.42
CA LEU A 32 8.29 19.48 -5.98
C LEU A 32 9.53 19.06 -5.17
N PHE A 33 10.15 17.91 -5.50
CA PHE A 33 11.29 17.39 -4.75
C PHE A 33 12.56 18.21 -4.97
N GLU A 34 12.76 18.75 -6.17
CA GLU A 34 13.90 19.61 -6.51
C GLU A 34 13.81 20.98 -5.81
N ASN A 35 12.60 21.52 -5.62
CA ASN A 35 12.40 22.88 -5.11
C ASN A 35 11.97 22.95 -3.63
N ASP A 36 11.53 21.86 -3.00
CA ASP A 36 11.23 21.84 -1.57
C ASP A 36 12.52 21.75 -0.75
N ARG A 37 12.85 22.84 -0.04
CA ARG A 37 14.06 22.93 0.80
C ARG A 37 14.16 21.83 1.85
N ARG A 38 13.06 21.23 2.27
CA ARG A 38 13.03 20.15 3.28
C ARG A 38 13.40 18.79 2.68
N LEU A 39 13.29 18.64 1.37
CA LEU A 39 13.64 17.43 0.61
C LEU A 39 15.03 17.53 -0.04
N ASN A 40 15.63 18.72 -0.04
CA ASN A 40 16.91 18.97 -0.67
C ASN A 40 18.03 18.14 -0.03
N GLY A 41 18.78 17.42 -0.87
CA GLY A 41 19.89 16.57 -0.46
C GLY A 41 19.49 15.17 0.03
N LEU A 42 18.21 14.80 -0.06
CA LEU A 42 17.77 13.42 0.13
C LEU A 42 18.09 12.58 -1.12
N ASP A 43 18.57 11.36 -0.92
CA ASP A 43 18.82 10.40 -2.00
C ASP A 43 17.54 9.60 -2.26
N VAL A 44 16.56 10.24 -2.91
CA VAL A 44 15.26 9.63 -3.23
C VAL A 44 15.00 9.69 -4.73
N SER A 45 14.81 8.51 -5.34
CA SER A 45 14.30 8.39 -6.71
C SER A 45 12.77 8.32 -6.70
N ILE A 46 12.17 8.83 -7.77
CA ILE A 46 10.73 8.90 -7.96
C ILE A 46 10.40 8.23 -9.28
N GLU A 47 9.32 7.46 -9.29
CA GLU A 47 8.65 6.98 -10.50
C GLU A 47 7.13 7.01 -10.28
N VAL A 48 6.35 7.22 -11.34
CA VAL A 48 4.88 7.19 -11.25
C VAL A 48 4.36 6.15 -12.23
N ARG A 49 3.53 5.22 -11.74
CA ARG A 49 2.82 4.23 -12.56
C ARG A 49 1.40 4.05 -12.05
N GLY A 50 0.42 4.12 -12.94
CA GLY A 50 -1.00 3.99 -12.60
C GLY A 50 -1.44 4.95 -11.51
N SER A 51 -0.98 6.21 -11.54
CA SER A 51 -1.24 7.19 -10.46
C SER A 51 -0.72 6.79 -9.08
N VAL A 52 0.21 5.83 -8.97
CA VAL A 52 0.91 5.48 -7.73
C VAL A 52 2.33 6.05 -7.79
N ALA A 53 2.75 6.74 -6.73
CA ALA A 53 4.11 7.24 -6.59
C ALA A 53 5.00 6.15 -6.00
N HIS A 54 5.96 5.67 -6.78
CA HIS A 54 6.99 4.72 -6.37
C HIS A 54 8.23 5.51 -5.95
N LEU A 55 8.60 5.40 -4.68
CA LEU A 55 9.74 6.10 -4.11
C LEU A 55 10.73 5.07 -3.58
N ALA A 56 12.03 5.31 -3.81
CA ALA A 56 13.09 4.50 -3.22
C ALA A 56 14.36 5.31 -3.02
N GLY A 57 15.30 4.74 -2.28
CA GLY A 57 16.56 5.37 -1.95
C GLY A 57 16.79 5.33 -0.46
N SER A 58 17.43 6.36 0.10
CA SER A 58 17.77 6.39 1.51
C SER A 58 17.54 7.74 2.19
N VAL A 59 17.14 7.67 3.45
CA VAL A 59 16.94 8.82 4.35
C VAL A 59 17.55 8.54 5.71
N ARG A 60 17.72 9.57 6.54
CA ARG A 60 18.43 9.47 7.83
C ARG A 60 17.50 9.13 8.99
N SER A 61 16.19 9.35 8.82
CA SER A 61 15.23 9.12 9.89
C SER A 61 13.82 8.80 9.37
N GLU A 62 12.98 8.29 10.28
CA GLU A 62 11.57 8.02 10.00
C GLU A 62 10.79 9.31 9.69
N GLU A 63 11.17 10.43 10.30
CA GLU A 63 10.56 11.74 10.04
C GLU A 63 10.81 12.22 8.60
N GLU A 64 12.02 12.01 8.08
CA GLU A 64 12.35 12.30 6.68
C GLU A 64 11.54 11.40 5.73
N ARG A 65 11.45 10.10 6.02
CA ARG A 65 10.64 9.15 5.24
C ARG A 65 9.16 9.56 5.21
N CYS A 66 8.61 9.86 6.38
CA CYS A 66 7.23 10.31 6.54
C CYS A 66 6.97 11.63 5.80
N LEU A 67 7.92 12.57 5.84
CA LEU A 67 7.82 13.82 5.09
C LEU A 67 7.77 13.58 3.58
N VAL A 68 8.70 12.77 3.06
CA VAL A 68 8.78 12.40 1.63
C VAL A 68 7.47 11.76 1.18
N ARG A 69 7.00 10.75 1.92
CA ARG A 69 5.74 10.04 1.65
C ARG A 69 4.54 11.00 1.63
N ARG A 70 4.43 11.87 2.64
CA ARG A 70 3.33 12.83 2.76
C ARG A 70 3.31 13.83 1.60
N LEU A 71 4.45 14.39 1.22
CA LEU A 71 4.52 15.37 0.13
C LEU A 71 4.18 14.72 -1.22
N ALA A 72 4.67 13.51 -1.47
CA ALA A 72 4.29 12.76 -2.66
C ALA A 72 2.78 12.47 -2.69
N GLY A 73 2.20 11.99 -1.58
CA GLY A 73 0.77 11.67 -1.49
C GLY A 73 -0.16 12.88 -1.57
N GLN A 74 0.32 14.09 -1.24
CA GLN A 74 -0.45 15.34 -1.38
C GLN A 74 -0.49 15.87 -2.81
N THR A 75 0.27 15.27 -3.74
CA THR A 75 0.25 15.67 -5.14
C THR A 75 -1.05 15.22 -5.79
N ARG A 76 -1.86 16.19 -6.23
CA ARG A 76 -3.17 15.91 -6.83
C ARG A 76 -3.05 14.95 -8.00
N GLY A 77 -3.75 13.82 -7.92
CA GLY A 77 -3.74 12.77 -8.94
C GLY A 77 -2.85 11.58 -8.61
N ILE A 78 -2.06 11.66 -7.53
CA ILE A 78 -1.48 10.48 -6.87
C ILE A 78 -2.53 9.86 -5.96
N ASN A 79 -2.71 8.54 -6.07
CA ASN A 79 -3.70 7.77 -5.33
C ASN A 79 -3.09 6.94 -4.19
N ALA A 80 -1.84 6.49 -4.36
CA ALA A 80 -1.09 5.75 -3.35
C ALA A 80 0.39 6.08 -3.45
N VAL A 81 1.13 5.79 -2.37
CA VAL A 81 2.58 5.97 -2.32
C VAL A 81 3.21 4.66 -1.87
N TRP A 82 4.13 4.13 -2.67
CA TRP A 82 4.92 2.94 -2.36
C TRP A 82 6.36 3.39 -2.12
N ASP A 83 6.66 3.71 -0.87
CA ASP A 83 7.93 4.27 -0.43
C ASP A 83 8.86 3.19 0.12
N MET A 84 9.53 2.46 -0.76
CA MET A 84 10.57 1.49 -0.42
C MET A 84 11.89 2.21 -0.07
N ILE A 85 11.80 3.22 0.81
CA ILE A 85 12.90 4.08 1.23
C ILE A 85 13.57 3.47 2.46
N GLN A 86 14.87 3.19 2.36
CA GLN A 86 15.68 2.66 3.45
C GLN A 86 16.08 3.77 4.42
N ILE A 87 15.99 3.51 5.72
CA ILE A 87 16.61 4.38 6.72
C ILE A 87 18.08 3.95 6.87
N VAL A 88 19.00 4.90 6.76
CA VAL A 88 20.44 4.65 6.91
C VAL A 88 20.71 4.05 8.29
N ASP A 89 21.64 3.10 8.36
CA ASP A 89 22.04 2.36 9.58
C ASP A 89 20.94 1.49 10.21
N HIS A 90 19.77 1.35 9.58
CA HIS A 90 18.73 0.39 9.96
C HIS A 90 18.84 -0.92 9.17
N GLU A 91 18.26 -1.99 9.71
CA GLU A 91 18.08 -3.26 9.01
C GLU A 91 17.38 -3.06 7.65
N PRO A 92 17.70 -3.89 6.63
CA PRO A 92 17.03 -3.84 5.35
C PRO A 92 15.50 -3.97 5.48
N LEU A 93 14.76 -3.23 4.64
CA LEU A 93 13.31 -3.32 4.57
C LEU A 93 12.83 -4.76 4.32
N ARG A 94 11.93 -5.23 5.16
CA ARG A 94 11.21 -6.50 4.95
C ARG A 94 9.89 -6.23 4.26
N ILE A 95 9.81 -6.62 3.00
CA ILE A 95 8.68 -6.35 2.12
C ILE A 95 7.99 -7.68 1.81
N ILE A 96 6.68 -7.73 2.03
CA ILE A 96 5.83 -8.92 1.82
C ILE A 96 4.78 -8.59 0.76
N ASP A 97 4.47 -9.55 -0.09
CA ASP A 97 3.40 -9.46 -1.08
C ASP A 97 2.46 -10.66 -0.94
N ILE A 98 1.25 -10.43 -0.42
CA ILE A 98 0.26 -11.50 -0.22
C ILE A 98 -0.70 -11.57 -1.41
N GLY A 99 -1.00 -12.79 -1.87
CA GLY A 99 -1.76 -13.00 -3.10
C GLY A 99 -0.95 -12.62 -4.35
N CYS A 100 0.37 -12.79 -4.32
CA CYS A 100 1.24 -12.35 -5.41
C CYS A 100 1.04 -13.13 -6.72
N GLY A 101 0.34 -14.28 -6.69
CA GLY A 101 0.14 -15.15 -7.83
C GLY A 101 1.48 -15.51 -8.50
N ASN A 102 1.63 -15.13 -9.76
CA ASN A 102 2.84 -15.38 -10.54
C ASN A 102 3.75 -14.16 -10.68
N VAL A 103 3.34 -12.98 -10.19
CA VAL A 103 4.10 -11.73 -10.37
C VAL A 103 3.99 -10.90 -9.10
N LYS A 104 5.13 -10.71 -8.43
CA LYS A 104 5.22 -9.83 -7.27
C LYS A 104 5.12 -8.36 -7.69
N GLN A 105 4.52 -7.53 -6.85
CA GLN A 105 4.43 -6.07 -7.05
C GLN A 105 5.81 -5.41 -6.95
N TYR A 106 6.67 -5.95 -6.10
CA TYR A 106 8.06 -5.55 -5.96
C TYR A 106 8.93 -6.80 -6.01
N SER A 107 9.82 -6.89 -6.99
CA SER A 107 10.59 -8.11 -7.27
C SER A 107 11.40 -8.62 -6.05
N PRO A 108 12.03 -7.75 -5.24
CA PRO A 108 12.70 -8.16 -4.00
C PRO A 108 11.77 -8.57 -2.84
N ALA A 109 10.44 -8.43 -2.97
CA ALA A 109 9.51 -8.84 -1.92
C ALA A 109 9.48 -10.37 -1.75
N ILE A 110 9.12 -10.79 -0.54
CA ILE A 110 8.75 -12.19 -0.27
C ILE A 110 7.28 -12.35 -0.63
N GLY A 111 6.99 -13.14 -1.66
CA GLY A 111 5.65 -13.46 -2.12
C GLY A 111 5.03 -14.61 -1.35
N ILE A 112 3.76 -14.44 -0.94
CA ILE A 112 2.95 -15.47 -0.27
C ILE A 112 1.68 -15.66 -1.08
N ASP A 113 1.37 -16.89 -1.47
CA ASP A 113 0.13 -17.22 -2.17
C ASP A 113 -0.45 -18.55 -1.68
N SER A 114 -1.76 -18.73 -1.83
CA SER A 114 -2.45 -19.98 -1.46
C SER A 114 -2.51 -20.98 -2.61
N LEU A 115 -2.38 -20.50 -3.85
CA LEU A 115 -2.42 -21.31 -5.05
C LEU A 115 -1.08 -22.01 -5.27
N TYR A 116 -1.18 -23.30 -5.56
CA TYR A 116 -0.07 -24.11 -6.02
C TYR A 116 -0.43 -24.81 -7.34
N PRO A 117 0.40 -24.70 -8.39
CA PRO A 117 1.67 -23.96 -8.43
C PRO A 117 1.47 -22.44 -8.61
N SER A 118 2.38 -21.65 -8.03
CA SER A 118 2.53 -20.20 -8.23
C SER A 118 4.01 -19.81 -8.15
N GLN A 119 4.37 -18.56 -8.44
CA GLN A 119 5.75 -18.05 -8.26
C GLN A 119 6.01 -17.46 -6.87
N ALA A 120 5.14 -17.77 -5.90
CA ALA A 120 5.32 -17.35 -4.52
C ALA A 120 6.53 -18.05 -3.87
N ASP A 121 7.21 -17.35 -2.95
CA ASP A 121 8.31 -17.93 -2.17
C ASP A 121 7.77 -18.83 -1.06
N LEU A 122 6.54 -18.56 -0.59
CA LEU A 122 5.83 -19.32 0.43
C LEU A 122 4.41 -19.64 -0.02
N ILE A 123 4.03 -20.91 0.11
CA ILE A 123 2.64 -21.35 -0.10
C ILE A 123 1.93 -21.36 1.26
N ALA A 124 0.94 -20.49 1.44
CA ALA A 124 0.16 -20.40 2.67
C ALA A 124 -1.29 -19.95 2.42
N ASP A 125 -2.22 -20.55 3.15
CA ASP A 125 -3.62 -20.14 3.19
C ASP A 125 -3.75 -18.87 4.05
N LEU A 126 -3.98 -17.72 3.40
CA LEU A 126 -4.08 -16.42 4.06
C LEU A 126 -5.22 -16.36 5.08
N GLU A 127 -6.26 -17.20 4.94
CA GLU A 127 -7.37 -17.25 5.90
C GLU A 127 -6.99 -17.96 7.21
N ARG A 128 -5.87 -18.70 7.22
CA ARG A 128 -5.34 -19.40 8.40
C ARG A 128 -4.24 -18.61 9.12
N GLY A 129 -3.93 -17.42 8.61
CA GLY A 129 -2.93 -16.51 9.17
C GLY A 129 -1.61 -16.48 8.40
N LEU A 130 -0.76 -15.54 8.79
CA LEU A 130 0.50 -15.27 8.10
C LEU A 130 1.66 -15.95 8.83
N PRO A 131 2.50 -16.77 8.16
CA PRO A 131 3.64 -17.46 8.76
C PRO A 131 4.83 -16.51 9.01
N ILE A 132 4.56 -15.36 9.62
CA ILE A 132 5.50 -14.28 9.87
C ILE A 132 5.36 -13.90 11.34
N ALA A 133 6.48 -13.67 12.02
CA ALA A 133 6.48 -13.21 13.41
C ALA A 133 5.96 -11.76 13.54
N ASP A 134 5.51 -11.42 14.74
CA ASP A 134 4.98 -10.10 15.07
C ASP A 134 6.00 -8.98 14.81
N ASN A 135 5.52 -7.84 14.32
CA ASN A 135 6.32 -6.63 14.11
C ASN A 135 7.61 -6.92 13.31
N ARG A 136 7.46 -7.52 12.13
CA ARG A 136 8.58 -7.87 11.25
C ARG A 136 8.50 -7.25 9.87
N VAL A 137 7.33 -6.78 9.43
CA VAL A 137 7.10 -6.31 8.06
C VAL A 137 7.12 -4.79 8.01
N ASP A 138 7.93 -4.23 7.12
CA ASP A 138 8.01 -2.79 6.83
C ASP A 138 6.96 -2.38 5.79
N HIS A 139 6.79 -3.19 4.73
CA HIS A 139 5.76 -2.97 3.72
C HIS A 139 5.04 -4.28 3.40
N LEU A 140 3.72 -4.24 3.32
CA LEU A 140 2.89 -5.38 2.95
C LEU A 140 1.97 -5.00 1.80
N PHE A 141 2.14 -5.63 0.65
CA PHE A 141 1.25 -5.47 -0.49
C PHE A 141 0.08 -6.45 -0.39
N ALA A 142 -1.12 -5.92 -0.58
CA ALA A 142 -2.36 -6.67 -0.73
C ALA A 142 -3.09 -6.12 -1.97
N VAL A 143 -2.58 -6.49 -3.15
CA VAL A 143 -3.08 -6.02 -4.44
C VAL A 143 -3.94 -7.13 -5.06
N HIS A 144 -5.21 -6.83 -5.33
CA HIS A 144 -6.18 -7.78 -5.90
C HIS A 144 -6.30 -9.10 -5.14
N VAL A 145 -6.28 -9.03 -3.81
CA VAL A 145 -6.35 -10.21 -2.93
C VAL A 145 -7.49 -10.12 -1.91
N LEU A 146 -7.76 -8.94 -1.35
CA LEU A 146 -8.70 -8.79 -0.24
C LEU A 146 -10.14 -9.10 -0.63
N GLU A 147 -10.51 -8.93 -1.90
CA GLU A 147 -11.81 -9.26 -2.48
C GLU A 147 -12.09 -10.78 -2.57
N HIS A 148 -11.04 -11.60 -2.52
CA HIS A 148 -11.12 -13.07 -2.55
C HIS A 148 -11.17 -13.73 -1.17
N ILE A 149 -10.78 -13.00 -0.13
CA ILE A 149 -10.78 -13.50 1.25
C ILE A 149 -12.23 -13.58 1.75
N ARG A 150 -12.59 -14.54 2.61
CA ARG A 150 -13.91 -14.68 3.26
C ARG A 150 -13.90 -14.13 4.68
N GLU A 151 -12.80 -14.35 5.40
CA GLU A 151 -12.60 -13.86 6.77
C GLU A 151 -11.73 -12.59 6.82
N LEU A 152 -12.23 -11.45 6.30
CA LEU A 152 -11.44 -10.22 6.16
C LEU A 152 -10.88 -9.73 7.50
N VAL A 153 -11.71 -9.77 8.55
CA VAL A 153 -11.33 -9.28 9.87
C VAL A 153 -10.16 -10.08 10.44
N VAL A 154 -10.16 -11.40 10.22
CA VAL A 154 -9.07 -12.28 10.65
C VAL A 154 -7.78 -11.90 9.93
N LEU A 155 -7.83 -11.79 8.59
CA LEU A 155 -6.65 -11.41 7.82
C LEU A 155 -6.14 -10.00 8.17
N MET A 156 -7.03 -9.01 8.32
CA MET A 156 -6.63 -7.65 8.70
C MET A 156 -5.99 -7.61 10.09
N ASN A 157 -6.46 -8.41 11.05
CA ASN A 157 -5.83 -8.54 12.36
C ASN A 157 -4.46 -9.23 12.29
N GLU A 158 -4.28 -10.16 11.35
CA GLU A 158 -3.00 -10.82 11.09
C GLU A 158 -2.01 -9.88 10.39
N ILE A 159 -2.46 -9.09 9.41
CA ILE A 159 -1.66 -8.02 8.79
C ILE A 159 -1.23 -7.02 9.87
N HIS A 160 -2.16 -6.60 10.74
CA HIS A 160 -1.83 -5.72 11.86
C HIS A 160 -0.74 -6.34 12.76
N ARG A 161 -0.82 -7.64 13.06
CA ARG A 161 0.16 -8.36 13.89
C ARG A 161 1.56 -8.33 13.27
N VAL A 162 1.69 -8.62 11.98
CA VAL A 162 2.99 -8.79 11.32
C VAL A 162 3.67 -7.47 10.97
N LEU A 163 2.92 -6.39 10.72
CA LEU A 163 3.46 -5.05 10.44
C LEU A 163 4.22 -4.51 11.65
N LYS A 164 5.38 -3.87 11.42
CA LYS A 164 6.05 -3.03 12.43
C LYS A 164 5.19 -1.81 12.79
N PRO A 165 5.47 -1.08 13.89
CA PRO A 165 4.78 0.17 14.21
C PRO A 165 4.81 1.19 13.05
N SER A 166 5.96 1.35 12.37
CA SER A 166 6.08 2.20 11.18
C SER A 166 5.72 1.49 9.87
N GLY A 167 5.31 0.23 9.92
CA GLY A 167 5.03 -0.57 8.74
C GLY A 167 3.73 -0.16 8.03
N VAL A 168 3.72 -0.29 6.71
CA VAL A 168 2.60 0.14 5.85
C VAL A 168 2.00 -1.06 5.11
N LEU A 169 0.68 -1.20 5.22
CA LEU A 169 -0.13 -2.02 4.32
C LEU A 169 -0.51 -1.18 3.10
N HIS A 170 -0.20 -1.68 1.90
CA HIS A 170 -0.59 -1.10 0.62
C HIS A 170 -1.70 -1.94 -0.01
N VAL A 171 -2.88 -1.35 -0.20
CA VAL A 171 -4.04 -2.02 -0.79
C VAL A 171 -4.43 -1.38 -2.10
N LEU A 172 -4.55 -2.21 -3.13
CA LEU A 172 -5.25 -1.90 -4.38
C LEU A 172 -6.30 -2.99 -4.60
N ALA A 173 -7.56 -2.61 -4.77
CA ALA A 173 -8.62 -3.57 -5.02
C ALA A 173 -9.71 -2.98 -5.95
N PRO A 174 -10.50 -3.80 -6.65
CA PRO A 174 -11.58 -3.35 -7.52
C PRO A 174 -12.59 -2.51 -6.75
N HIS A 175 -12.91 -1.33 -7.28
CA HIS A 175 -13.97 -0.50 -6.72
C HIS A 175 -15.33 -1.15 -6.98
N TRP A 176 -16.18 -1.24 -5.96
CA TRP A 176 -17.45 -1.98 -6.01
C TRP A 176 -18.39 -1.61 -7.17
N GLN A 177 -18.30 -0.38 -7.68
CA GLN A 177 -19.12 0.11 -8.79
C GLN A 177 -18.61 -0.30 -10.18
N HIS A 178 -17.38 -0.80 -10.26
CA HIS A 178 -16.77 -1.13 -11.53
C HIS A 178 -17.14 -2.56 -11.97
N PRO A 179 -17.36 -2.81 -13.28
CA PRO A 179 -17.75 -4.14 -13.75
C PRO A 179 -16.80 -5.27 -13.35
N ASN A 180 -15.49 -5.00 -13.24
CA ASN A 180 -14.52 -6.02 -12.81
C ASN A 180 -14.75 -6.52 -11.37
N ALA A 181 -15.38 -5.72 -10.49
CA ALA A 181 -15.65 -6.12 -9.12
C ALA A 181 -16.68 -7.25 -9.04
N VAL A 182 -17.56 -7.38 -10.04
CA VAL A 182 -18.61 -8.41 -10.11
C VAL A 182 -18.40 -9.43 -11.23
N ALA A 183 -17.54 -9.14 -12.20
CA ALA A 183 -17.29 -10.02 -13.33
C ALA A 183 -16.44 -11.24 -12.96
N ASP A 184 -15.55 -11.12 -11.97
CA ASP A 184 -14.78 -12.25 -11.46
C ASP A 184 -15.63 -13.07 -10.46
N PRO A 185 -15.96 -14.35 -10.77
CA PRO A 185 -16.80 -15.18 -9.91
C PRO A 185 -16.11 -15.61 -8.60
N THR A 186 -14.80 -15.36 -8.45
CA THR A 186 -14.05 -15.66 -7.24
C THR A 186 -14.06 -14.51 -6.24
N HIS A 187 -14.53 -13.32 -6.62
CA HIS A 187 -14.76 -12.23 -5.68
C HIS A 187 -15.92 -12.58 -4.77
N VAL A 188 -15.65 -12.69 -3.47
CA VAL A 188 -16.66 -13.00 -2.45
C VAL A 188 -17.14 -11.74 -1.72
N ARG A 189 -16.55 -10.58 -2.01
CA ARG A 189 -16.96 -9.28 -1.46
C ARG A 189 -16.65 -8.14 -2.43
N LEU A 190 -17.35 -7.03 -2.20
CA LEU A 190 -17.14 -5.77 -2.89
C LEU A 190 -16.51 -4.76 -1.94
N LEU A 191 -15.58 -3.94 -2.44
CA LEU A 191 -14.78 -3.03 -1.62
C LEU A 191 -15.00 -1.57 -2.03
N THR A 192 -14.99 -0.69 -1.03
CA THR A 192 -15.02 0.77 -1.17
C THR A 192 -14.04 1.37 -0.14
N ILE A 193 -13.76 2.67 -0.23
CA ILE A 193 -12.95 3.35 0.79
C ILE A 193 -13.53 3.16 2.20
N ASP A 194 -14.86 3.15 2.36
CA ASP A 194 -15.51 2.92 3.66
C ASP A 194 -15.26 1.54 4.25
N THR A 195 -14.92 0.55 3.42
CA THR A 195 -14.49 -0.75 3.92
C THR A 195 -13.22 -0.61 4.76
N PHE A 196 -12.30 0.28 4.38
CA PHE A 196 -11.09 0.55 5.16
C PHE A 196 -11.35 1.49 6.34
N LYS A 197 -12.31 2.42 6.22
CA LYS A 197 -12.79 3.24 7.35
C LYS A 197 -13.24 2.39 8.53
N TYR A 198 -13.88 1.26 8.24
CA TYR A 198 -14.29 0.28 9.26
C TYR A 198 -13.13 -0.20 10.14
N PHE A 199 -11.96 -0.45 9.53
CA PHE A 199 -10.74 -0.90 10.21
C PHE A 199 -9.95 0.22 10.89
N CYS A 200 -10.27 1.48 10.60
CA CYS A 200 -9.64 2.62 11.25
C CYS A 200 -10.32 3.05 12.56
N LEU A 201 -11.47 2.45 12.89
CA LEU A 201 -12.23 2.75 14.11
C LEU A 201 -12.02 1.65 15.16
N PRO A 202 -11.93 2.02 16.46
CA PRO A 202 -11.81 1.04 17.53
C PRO A 202 -13.10 0.22 17.65
N ARG A 203 -12.97 -1.11 17.59
CA ARG A 203 -14.10 -2.05 17.68
C ARG A 203 -13.69 -3.32 18.42
N PRO A 204 -14.60 -3.98 19.16
CA PRO A 204 -14.30 -5.27 19.79
C PRO A 204 -13.82 -6.30 18.76
N GLY A 205 -12.67 -6.93 19.03
CA GLY A 205 -12.10 -7.97 18.16
C GLY A 205 -11.40 -7.46 16.89
N ILE A 206 -11.28 -6.15 16.69
CA ILE A 206 -10.59 -5.56 15.54
C ILE A 206 -9.42 -4.73 16.02
N LYS A 207 -8.24 -4.97 15.42
CA LYS A 207 -7.05 -4.17 15.66
C LYS A 207 -7.05 -2.96 14.73
N PRO A 208 -7.01 -1.73 15.27
CA PRO A 208 -7.22 -0.52 14.48
C PRO A 208 -6.02 -0.15 13.61
N PHE A 209 -6.30 0.46 12.48
CA PHE A 209 -5.32 1.07 11.58
C PHE A 209 -5.43 2.60 11.55
N ARG A 210 -4.36 3.26 11.17
CA ARG A 210 -4.29 4.69 10.86
C ARG A 210 -4.19 4.85 9.35
N PRO A 211 -5.08 5.61 8.70
CA PRO A 211 -4.96 5.86 7.27
C PRO A 211 -3.79 6.81 6.99
N LEU A 212 -2.92 6.45 6.04
CA LEU A 212 -1.86 7.33 5.52
C LEU A 212 -2.30 8.00 4.22
N SER A 213 -2.94 7.25 3.34
CA SER A 213 -3.56 7.73 2.10
C SER A 213 -4.75 6.85 1.76
N ILE A 214 -5.87 7.44 1.36
CA ILE A 214 -7.06 6.71 0.90
C ILE A 214 -7.65 7.46 -0.26
N SER A 215 -7.93 6.76 -1.35
CA SER A 215 -8.60 7.32 -2.52
C SER A 215 -9.29 6.22 -3.33
N ALA A 216 -10.07 6.64 -4.31
CA ALA A 216 -10.63 5.74 -5.29
C ALA A 216 -10.66 6.39 -6.68
N THR A 217 -10.43 5.57 -7.69
CA THR A 217 -10.78 5.85 -9.09
C THR A 217 -12.09 5.15 -9.44
N ALA A 218 -12.55 5.29 -10.67
CA ALA A 218 -13.77 4.61 -11.13
C ALA A 218 -13.68 3.07 -11.02
N ASP A 219 -12.47 2.51 -11.04
CA ASP A 219 -12.17 1.08 -11.12
C ASP A 219 -11.44 0.50 -9.90
N THR A 220 -10.79 1.34 -9.09
CA THR A 220 -9.86 0.89 -8.05
C THR A 220 -10.02 1.68 -6.76
N VAL A 221 -9.97 0.99 -5.64
CA VAL A 221 -9.80 1.56 -4.30
C VAL A 221 -8.34 1.44 -3.91
N TYR A 222 -7.78 2.53 -3.39
CA TYR A 222 -6.43 2.62 -2.87
C TYR A 222 -6.49 2.89 -1.37
N ALA A 223 -5.76 2.11 -0.58
CA ALA A 223 -5.62 2.37 0.85
C ALA A 223 -4.21 2.03 1.32
N ASP A 224 -3.52 3.03 1.84
CA ASP A 224 -2.29 2.86 2.58
C ASP A 224 -2.57 3.02 4.06
N LEU A 225 -2.35 1.95 4.83
CA LEU A 225 -2.75 1.85 6.25
C LEU A 225 -1.55 1.48 7.12
N GLN A 226 -1.46 2.10 8.30
CA GLN A 226 -0.45 1.78 9.31
C GLN A 226 -1.12 1.14 10.53
N ALA A 227 -0.54 0.08 11.08
CA ALA A 227 -1.07 -0.58 12.26
C ALA A 227 -0.93 0.31 13.50
N VAL A 228 -2.03 0.63 14.20
CA VAL A 228 -1.96 1.37 15.47
C VAL A 228 -1.58 0.37 16.57
N LYS A 229 -0.36 0.49 17.11
CA LYS A 229 0.15 -0.42 18.15
C LYS A 229 -0.31 -0.01 19.54
N GLU A 230 -0.13 -0.91 20.49
CA GLU A 230 -0.54 -0.69 21.88
C GLU A 230 0.15 0.55 22.47
N GLY A 231 -0.64 1.47 23.04
CA GLY A 231 -0.16 2.74 23.57
C GLY A 231 -0.10 3.90 22.56
N GLU A 232 -0.31 3.65 21.27
CA GLU A 232 -0.40 4.73 20.28
C GLU A 232 -1.77 5.41 20.29
N PRO A 233 -1.83 6.73 20.03
CA PRO A 233 -3.09 7.45 19.91
C PRO A 233 -3.87 7.00 18.68
N LEU A 234 -5.17 6.78 18.88
CA LEU A 234 -6.13 6.63 17.79
C LEU A 234 -6.36 7.98 17.12
N ILE A 235 -6.61 7.93 15.81
CA ILE A 235 -7.06 9.10 15.06
C ILE A 235 -8.49 9.46 15.50
N SER A 236 -8.80 10.76 15.61
CA SER A 236 -10.15 11.22 15.97
C SER A 236 -11.14 10.95 14.83
N GLU A 237 -12.43 10.86 15.15
CA GLU A 237 -13.48 10.71 14.13
C GLU A 237 -13.50 11.88 13.14
N ASP A 238 -13.27 13.11 13.60
CA ASP A 238 -13.16 14.31 12.74
C ASP A 238 -11.96 14.23 11.79
N ALA A 239 -10.83 13.69 12.25
CA ALA A 239 -9.67 13.52 11.39
C ALA A 239 -9.90 12.38 10.37
N LEU A 240 -10.62 11.32 10.77
CA LEU A 240 -11.05 10.28 9.83
C LEU A 240 -11.99 10.85 8.76
N SER A 241 -12.94 11.70 9.11
CA SER A 241 -13.87 12.27 8.13
C SER A 241 -13.13 13.05 7.03
N TRP A 242 -12.05 13.76 7.39
CA TRP A 242 -11.16 14.42 6.42
C TRP A 242 -10.47 13.46 5.45
N HIS A 243 -10.01 12.29 5.92
CA HIS A 243 -9.37 11.28 5.07
C HIS A 243 -10.34 10.54 4.14
N PHE A 244 -11.59 10.35 4.57
CA PHE A 244 -12.60 9.58 3.83
C PHE A 244 -13.63 10.46 3.09
N GLY A 245 -13.48 11.79 3.15
CA GLY A 245 -14.37 12.74 2.48
C GLY A 245 -15.81 12.74 3.03
N CYS A 246 -15.98 12.46 4.32
CA CYS A 246 -17.27 12.43 5.02
C CYS A 246 -17.55 13.72 5.79
#